data_AF-A0A4R6BZI4-F1
#
_entry.id   AF-A0A4R6BZI4-F1
#
_cell.length_a   1.000
_cell.length_b   1.000
_cell.length_c   1.000
_cell.angle_alpha   90.00
_cell.angle_beta   90.00
_cell.angle_gamma   90.00
#
_symmetry.space_group_name_H-M   'P 1'
#
loop_
_entity.id
_entity.type
_entity.pdbx_description
1 polymer ?
#
loop_
_entity_poly.entity_id
_entity_poly.type
_entity_poly.pdbx_seq_one_letter_code
_entity_poly.pdbx_strand_id
1 'polypeptide(L)'
;MKRILLGCLIIFVGIMIIMDIRDYVLGNHLASVDSSFAEGEYTDFTDASNEIKSLLQDKLGSSEQYASPLYKLPDQHYLRLEMHGGDYRRSHYLLTGFIEEQDDSMVKLTFPDKDFHLIGVGDQFQQKSWDIESKAGTHHLSSGIFSNSDRLEDRLITNDEDTAGLQLSTTLKKGMIWMNEQGIWLDRSNNKIGMNEEMKSYQSERAAVKAVKKEDFGKLSGVLKTPDMHFYIFSRQVNIFNEYTVLPVRIKGQEFIAGPFEKFTFEDDSGVNSDVEEKVGGIIYKLHFQQNAEKLRKYPHHLQVDDMDIAVEVGGGY
;
A
#
# COMPACT_ATOMS: atom_id res chain seq x y z
N MET A 1 5.46 -35.41 55.89
CA MET A 1 6.00 -35.87 54.59
C MET A 1 4.92 -36.24 53.57
N LYS A 2 4.01 -37.19 53.82
CA LYS A 2 3.01 -37.62 52.81
C LYS A 2 2.08 -36.52 52.27
N ARG A 3 1.67 -35.55 53.12
CA ARG A 3 0.80 -34.42 52.70
C ARG A 3 1.52 -33.35 51.86
N ILE A 4 2.82 -33.16 52.08
CA ILE A 4 3.65 -32.20 51.33
C ILE A 4 3.96 -32.77 49.94
N LEU A 5 4.28 -34.07 49.86
CA LEU A 5 4.47 -34.78 48.60
C LEU A 5 3.20 -34.81 47.73
N LEU A 6 2.02 -34.95 48.34
CA LEU A 6 0.75 -34.90 47.61
C LEU A 6 0.46 -33.49 47.05
N GLY A 7 0.79 -32.43 47.79
CA GLY A 7 0.69 -31.05 47.31
C GLY A 7 1.62 -30.76 46.13
N CYS A 8 2.87 -31.22 46.19
CA CYS A 8 3.81 -31.09 45.06
C CYS A 8 3.36 -31.88 43.83
N LEU A 9 2.78 -33.08 44.02
CA LEU A 9 2.27 -33.89 42.91
C LEU A 9 1.08 -33.23 42.21
N ILE A 10 0.14 -32.64 42.96
CA ILE A 10 -1.01 -31.92 42.39
C ILE A 10 -0.55 -30.68 41.61
N ILE A 11 0.44 -29.94 42.13
CA ILE A 11 1.02 -28.80 41.41
C ILE A 11 1.72 -29.27 40.13
N PHE A 12 2.48 -30.38 40.19
CA PHE A 12 3.19 -30.92 39.03
C PHE A 12 2.23 -31.42 37.94
N VAL A 13 1.17 -32.13 38.32
CA VAL A 13 0.13 -32.59 37.39
C VAL A 13 -0.66 -31.39 36.83
N GLY A 14 -0.94 -30.37 37.64
CA GLY A 14 -1.57 -29.13 37.18
C GLY A 14 -0.70 -28.39 36.16
N ILE A 15 0.60 -28.29 36.38
CA ILE A 15 1.56 -27.68 35.44
C ILE A 15 1.61 -28.49 34.14
N MET A 16 1.71 -29.83 34.21
CA MET A 16 1.71 -30.67 33.01
C MET A 16 0.42 -30.55 32.20
N ILE A 17 -0.75 -30.51 32.85
CA ILE A 17 -2.03 -30.32 32.16
C ILE A 17 -2.12 -28.92 31.52
N ILE A 18 -1.63 -27.88 32.21
CA ILE A 18 -1.58 -26.52 31.65
C ILE A 18 -0.63 -26.46 30.45
N MET A 19 0.52 -27.14 30.51
CA MET A 19 1.46 -27.23 29.38
C MET A 19 0.86 -28.02 28.22
N ASP A 20 0.25 -29.19 28.46
CA ASP A 20 -0.43 -29.98 27.42
C ASP A 20 -1.60 -29.21 26.78
N ILE A 21 -2.40 -28.47 27.57
CA ILE A 21 -3.48 -27.64 27.02
C ILE A 21 -2.91 -26.47 26.23
N ARG A 22 -1.83 -25.83 26.72
CA ARG A 22 -1.13 -24.77 26.00
C ARG A 22 -0.60 -25.27 24.66
N ASP A 23 0.05 -26.43 24.62
CA ASP A 23 0.62 -27.03 23.41
C ASP A 23 -0.49 -27.57 22.47
N TYR A 24 -1.62 -28.02 23.03
CA TYR A 24 -2.79 -28.45 22.25
C TYR A 24 -3.54 -27.27 21.63
N VAL A 25 -3.67 -26.14 22.34
CA VAL A 25 -4.38 -24.94 21.91
C VAL A 25 -3.53 -24.07 20.98
N LEU A 26 -2.24 -23.91 21.28
CA LEU A 26 -1.29 -23.16 20.43
C LEU A 26 -0.77 -23.99 19.26
N GLY A 27 -0.96 -25.32 19.30
CA GLY A 27 -0.16 -26.26 18.49
C GLY A 27 1.29 -26.24 18.96
N ASN A 28 2.08 -27.26 18.62
CA ASN A 28 3.52 -27.03 18.53
C ASN A 28 3.69 -25.80 17.63
N HIS A 29 4.28 -24.71 18.14
CA HIS A 29 4.47 -23.48 17.40
C HIS A 29 4.78 -23.80 15.94
N LEU A 30 3.98 -23.25 15.02
CA LEU A 30 4.19 -23.39 13.58
C LEU A 30 5.61 -22.97 13.15
N ALA A 31 6.32 -22.23 14.02
CA ALA A 31 7.76 -21.94 13.97
C ALA A 31 8.68 -23.18 13.84
N SER A 32 8.16 -24.40 14.00
CA SER A 32 8.92 -25.66 13.84
C SER A 32 8.55 -26.47 12.60
N VAL A 33 7.61 -25.99 11.77
CA VAL A 33 7.35 -26.60 10.47
C VAL A 33 8.47 -26.15 9.54
N ASP A 34 9.24 -27.10 9.04
CA ASP A 34 10.30 -26.93 8.03
C ASP A 34 9.69 -26.26 6.79
N SER A 35 9.59 -24.93 6.81
CA SER A 35 8.95 -24.14 5.77
C SER A 35 9.98 -23.90 4.68
N SER A 36 9.94 -24.76 3.66
CA SER A 36 10.55 -24.46 2.37
C SER A 36 9.78 -23.28 1.76
N PHE A 37 10.13 -22.06 2.15
CA PHE A 37 9.62 -20.85 1.50
C PHE A 37 10.03 -20.89 0.03
N ALA A 38 9.05 -20.80 -0.86
CA ALA A 38 9.27 -20.65 -2.29
C ALA A 38 9.75 -19.22 -2.58
N GLU A 39 10.97 -18.90 -2.16
CA GLU A 39 11.64 -17.66 -2.52
C GLU A 39 12.30 -17.82 -3.89
N GLY A 40 12.18 -16.82 -4.76
CA GLY A 40 12.75 -16.93 -6.10
C GLY A 40 12.29 -15.87 -7.08
N GLU A 41 12.65 -16.13 -8.33
CA GLU A 41 12.26 -15.34 -9.50
C GLU A 41 11.01 -15.96 -10.13
N TYR A 42 10.08 -15.09 -10.52
CA TYR A 42 8.80 -15.45 -11.13
C TYR A 42 8.60 -14.62 -12.38
N THR A 43 7.81 -15.16 -13.32
CA THR A 43 7.51 -14.50 -14.60
C THR A 43 6.71 -13.23 -14.39
N ASP A 44 5.77 -13.25 -13.44
CA ASP A 44 4.89 -12.12 -13.17
C ASP A 44 4.46 -12.03 -11.70
N PHE A 45 3.85 -10.90 -11.37
CA PHE A 45 3.37 -10.56 -10.04
C PHE A 45 2.30 -11.53 -9.53
N THR A 46 1.41 -12.00 -10.40
CA THR A 46 0.29 -12.88 -10.03
C THR A 46 0.82 -14.23 -9.57
N ASP A 47 1.79 -14.79 -10.29
CA ASP A 47 2.46 -16.03 -9.91
C ASP A 47 3.14 -15.90 -8.54
N ALA A 48 3.92 -14.83 -8.32
CA ALA A 48 4.57 -14.59 -7.04
C ALA A 48 3.55 -14.42 -5.88
N SER A 49 2.46 -13.69 -6.11
CA SER A 49 1.39 -13.52 -5.10
C SER A 49 0.67 -14.84 -4.80
N ASN A 50 0.43 -15.66 -5.82
CA ASN A 50 -0.20 -16.97 -5.66
C ASN A 50 0.66 -17.94 -4.85
N GLU A 51 1.98 -17.86 -4.94
CA GLU A 51 2.87 -18.68 -4.09
C GLU A 51 2.74 -18.34 -2.60
N ILE A 52 2.63 -17.06 -2.24
CA ILE A 52 2.38 -16.66 -0.85
C ILE A 52 1.06 -17.26 -0.36
N LYS A 53 0.00 -17.13 -1.16
CA LYS A 53 -1.34 -17.66 -0.84
C LYS A 53 -1.34 -19.18 -0.74
N SER A 54 -0.66 -19.85 -1.66
CA SER A 54 -0.51 -21.32 -1.70
C SER A 54 0.20 -21.84 -0.45
N LEU A 55 1.28 -21.16 -0.05
CA LEU A 55 2.01 -21.49 1.17
C LEU A 55 1.13 -21.36 2.41
N LEU A 56 0.32 -20.32 2.51
CA LEU A 56 -0.63 -20.14 3.62
C LEU A 56 -1.75 -21.18 3.59
N GLN A 57 -2.30 -21.46 2.41
CA GLN A 57 -3.38 -22.43 2.29
C GLN A 57 -2.92 -23.86 2.62
N ASP A 58 -1.70 -24.24 2.22
CA ASP A 58 -1.10 -25.54 2.61
C ASP A 58 -0.87 -25.64 4.13
N LYS A 59 -0.42 -24.56 4.76
CA LYS A 59 0.01 -24.58 6.18
C LYS A 59 -1.12 -24.28 7.16
N LEU A 60 -2.02 -23.36 6.83
CA LEU A 60 -3.05 -22.82 7.71
C LEU A 60 -4.46 -23.19 7.22
N GLY A 61 -4.64 -23.53 5.94
CA GLY A 61 -5.96 -23.89 5.39
C GLY A 61 -6.85 -22.68 5.07
N SER A 62 -6.42 -21.47 5.40
CA SER A 62 -7.01 -20.21 4.98
C SER A 62 -5.91 -19.20 4.62
N SER A 63 -6.27 -18.22 3.79
CA SER A 63 -5.42 -17.09 3.43
C SER A 63 -6.30 -15.85 3.31
N GLU A 64 -5.95 -14.80 4.04
CA GLU A 64 -6.57 -13.49 3.96
C GLU A 64 -5.48 -12.44 3.74
N GLN A 65 -5.70 -11.46 2.88
CA GLN A 65 -4.73 -10.39 2.66
C GLN A 65 -5.09 -9.20 3.55
N TYR A 66 -4.13 -8.73 4.36
CA TYR A 66 -4.31 -7.58 5.26
C TYR A 66 -3.81 -6.28 4.68
N ALA A 67 -2.66 -6.30 4.00
CA ALA A 67 -2.06 -5.10 3.46
C ALA A 67 -1.20 -5.44 2.26
N SER A 68 -1.16 -4.50 1.32
CA SER A 68 -0.38 -4.60 0.09
C SER A 68 0.28 -3.25 -0.27
N PRO A 69 0.99 -2.57 0.65
CA PRO A 69 1.50 -1.24 0.36
C PRO A 69 2.59 -1.30 -0.73
N LEU A 70 2.49 -0.36 -1.66
CA LEU A 70 3.32 -0.28 -2.85
C LEU A 70 4.32 0.87 -2.71
N TYR A 71 5.57 0.60 -3.09
CA TYR A 71 6.67 1.55 -3.02
C TYR A 71 7.39 1.65 -4.37
N LYS A 72 7.78 2.85 -4.76
CA LYS A 72 8.71 3.07 -5.88
C LYS A 72 10.12 3.29 -5.34
N LEU A 73 11.05 2.48 -5.83
CA LEU A 73 12.47 2.52 -5.52
C LEU A 73 13.19 3.59 -6.38
N PRO A 74 14.43 4.02 -6.04
CA PRO A 74 15.13 5.10 -6.74
C PRO A 74 15.48 4.75 -8.18
N ASP A 75 15.71 3.47 -8.44
CA ASP A 75 15.93 2.86 -9.75
C ASP A 75 14.64 2.76 -10.59
N GLN A 76 13.52 3.32 -10.10
CA GLN A 76 12.20 3.36 -10.73
C GLN A 76 11.43 2.03 -10.71
N HIS A 77 11.95 1.02 -10.03
CA HIS A 77 11.31 -0.28 -9.86
C HIS A 77 10.27 -0.23 -8.74
N TYR A 78 9.37 -1.21 -8.72
CA TYR A 78 8.32 -1.33 -7.72
C TYR A 78 8.64 -2.42 -6.71
N LEU A 79 8.38 -2.13 -5.44
CA LEU A 79 8.42 -3.08 -4.35
C LEU A 79 7.06 -3.06 -3.67
N ARG A 80 6.44 -4.23 -3.51
CA ARG A 80 5.21 -4.37 -2.75
C ARG A 80 5.43 -5.27 -1.55
N LEU A 81 4.96 -4.81 -0.40
CA LEU A 81 4.88 -5.63 0.80
C LEU A 81 3.57 -6.40 0.76
N GLU A 82 3.62 -7.72 0.82
CA GLU A 82 2.46 -8.59 0.90
C GLU A 82 2.30 -9.09 2.34
N MET A 83 1.18 -8.74 2.97
CA MET A 83 0.85 -9.19 4.33
C MET A 83 -0.38 -10.06 4.28
N HIS A 84 -0.21 -11.33 4.64
CA HIS A 84 -1.30 -12.31 4.59
C HIS A 84 -1.44 -13.05 5.91
N GLY A 85 -2.67 -13.20 6.35
CA GLY A 85 -3.08 -13.95 7.54
C GLY A 85 -3.62 -15.33 7.24
N GLY A 86 -3.58 -16.20 8.23
CA GLY A 86 -4.33 -17.44 8.22
C GLY A 86 -4.50 -18.02 9.63
N ASP A 87 -5.49 -18.88 9.76
CA ASP A 87 -5.84 -19.51 11.03
C ASP A 87 -5.29 -20.92 11.12
N TYR A 88 -4.66 -21.27 12.22
CA TYR A 88 -4.36 -22.65 12.56
C TYR A 88 -4.95 -22.98 13.92
N ARG A 89 -6.01 -23.80 13.94
CA ARG A 89 -6.82 -24.12 15.12
C ARG A 89 -7.44 -22.86 15.73
N ARG A 90 -6.91 -22.37 16.85
CA ARG A 90 -7.34 -21.15 17.54
C ARG A 90 -6.30 -20.04 17.41
N SER A 91 -5.22 -20.25 16.68
CA SER A 91 -4.13 -19.31 16.55
C SER A 91 -4.17 -18.63 15.20
N HIS A 92 -3.96 -17.33 15.20
CA HIS A 92 -3.96 -16.51 14.00
C HIS A 92 -2.54 -16.04 13.72
N TYR A 93 -2.05 -16.30 12.50
CA TYR A 93 -0.67 -16.08 12.10
C TYR A 93 -0.59 -15.12 10.92
N LEU A 94 0.48 -14.32 10.91
CA LEU A 94 0.83 -13.40 9.84
C LEU A 94 2.08 -13.88 9.11
N LEU A 95 2.00 -13.92 7.79
CA LEU A 95 3.15 -14.07 6.89
C LEU A 95 3.37 -12.75 6.14
N THR A 96 4.64 -12.38 5.99
CA THR A 96 5.05 -11.18 5.25
C THR A 96 6.00 -11.59 4.13
N GLY A 97 5.78 -11.06 2.94
CA GLY A 97 6.66 -11.24 1.78
C GLY A 97 6.84 -9.92 1.04
N PHE A 98 7.90 -9.81 0.25
CA PHE A 98 8.06 -8.72 -0.68
C PHE A 98 8.09 -9.24 -2.11
N ILE A 99 7.32 -8.62 -2.98
CA ILE A 99 7.39 -8.85 -4.42
C ILE A 99 8.01 -7.59 -5.03
N GLU A 100 9.21 -7.76 -5.60
CA GLU A 100 9.95 -6.71 -6.29
C GLU A 100 9.87 -6.93 -7.80
N GLU A 101 9.44 -5.92 -8.53
CA GLU A 101 9.56 -5.91 -9.98
C GLU A 101 10.99 -5.54 -10.38
N GLN A 102 11.72 -6.46 -11.01
CA GLN A 102 13.10 -6.20 -11.42
C GLN A 102 13.19 -5.73 -12.87
N ASP A 103 12.32 -6.25 -13.74
CA ASP A 103 12.13 -5.79 -15.10
C ASP A 103 10.74 -6.22 -15.61
N ASP A 104 10.43 -5.88 -16.87
CA ASP A 104 9.15 -6.21 -17.53
C ASP A 104 8.85 -7.72 -17.62
N SER A 105 9.81 -8.59 -17.30
CA SER A 105 9.70 -10.05 -17.45
C SER A 105 10.05 -10.84 -16.20
N MET A 106 10.43 -10.16 -15.11
CA MET A 106 10.90 -10.80 -13.89
C MET A 106 10.43 -10.02 -12.66
N VAL A 107 9.78 -10.76 -11.76
CA VAL A 107 9.56 -10.33 -10.39
C VAL A 107 10.30 -11.25 -9.44
N LYS A 108 10.70 -10.72 -8.28
CA LYS A 108 11.39 -11.45 -7.23
C LYS A 108 10.55 -11.47 -5.97
N LEU A 109 10.20 -12.66 -5.50
CA LEU A 109 9.57 -12.86 -4.20
C LEU A 109 10.66 -13.10 -3.16
N THR A 110 10.58 -12.41 -2.02
CA THR A 110 11.45 -12.62 -0.85
C THR A 110 10.66 -12.69 0.43
N PHE A 111 11.13 -13.52 1.37
CA PHE A 111 10.57 -13.64 2.72
C PHE A 111 11.62 -13.16 3.73
N PRO A 112 11.48 -11.94 4.29
CA PRO A 112 12.54 -11.31 5.09
C PRO A 112 12.85 -12.08 6.38
N ASP A 113 11.80 -12.52 7.09
CA ASP A 113 11.94 -13.19 8.39
C ASP A 113 11.90 -14.72 8.27
N LYS A 114 11.36 -15.24 7.16
CA LYS A 114 11.09 -16.68 6.94
C LYS A 114 10.36 -17.30 8.15
N ASP A 115 9.37 -16.60 8.69
CA ASP A 115 8.61 -17.03 9.86
C ASP A 115 7.13 -16.65 9.75
N PHE A 116 6.29 -17.40 10.47
CA PHE A 116 4.88 -17.10 10.70
C PHE A 116 4.74 -16.42 12.07
N HIS A 117 4.41 -15.14 12.07
CA HIS A 117 4.26 -14.38 13.30
C HIS A 117 2.88 -14.65 13.92
N LEU A 118 2.83 -15.26 15.10
CA LEU A 118 1.60 -15.38 15.87
C LEU A 118 1.11 -13.99 16.30
N ILE A 119 -0.06 -13.58 15.83
CA ILE A 119 -0.67 -12.27 16.13
C ILE A 119 -1.94 -12.37 16.98
N GLY A 120 -2.58 -13.55 17.05
CA GLY A 120 -3.78 -13.74 17.88
C GLY A 120 -4.01 -15.18 18.35
N VAL A 121 -4.75 -15.35 19.44
CA VAL A 121 -5.25 -16.65 19.94
C VAL A 121 -6.71 -16.50 20.40
N GLY A 122 -7.62 -17.22 19.75
CA GLY A 122 -9.06 -16.97 19.86
C GLY A 122 -9.37 -15.53 19.46
N ASP A 123 -10.18 -14.85 20.27
CA ASP A 123 -10.59 -13.47 20.02
C ASP A 123 -9.59 -12.43 20.60
N GLN A 124 -8.38 -12.87 20.98
CA GLN A 124 -7.40 -12.01 21.66
C GLN A 124 -6.12 -11.84 20.83
N PHE A 125 -5.77 -10.57 20.56
CA PHE A 125 -4.47 -10.21 19.99
C PHE A 125 -3.33 -10.45 20.97
N GLN A 126 -2.23 -11.01 20.48
CA GLN A 126 -1.00 -11.15 21.24
C GLN A 126 -0.26 -9.82 21.26
N GLN A 127 0.25 -9.40 22.42
CA GLN A 127 1.09 -8.20 22.51
C GLN A 127 2.49 -8.51 21.98
N LYS A 128 2.79 -8.07 20.75
CA LYS A 128 4.09 -8.30 20.09
C LYS A 128 4.41 -7.12 19.18
N SER A 129 5.69 -6.81 19.04
CA SER A 129 6.17 -5.88 18.01
C SER A 129 7.44 -6.43 17.38
N TRP A 130 7.63 -6.17 16.09
CA TRP A 130 8.82 -6.57 15.35
C TRP A 130 9.01 -5.66 14.14
N ASP A 131 10.25 -5.60 13.67
CA ASP A 131 10.63 -4.78 12.53
C ASP A 131 11.03 -5.68 11.36
N ILE A 132 10.60 -5.28 10.16
CA ILE A 132 10.98 -5.92 8.90
C ILE A 132 11.76 -4.93 8.06
N GLU A 133 12.97 -5.31 7.68
CA GLU A 133 13.84 -4.49 6.82
C GLU A 133 13.60 -4.79 5.33
N SER A 134 13.52 -3.74 4.52
CA SER A 134 13.33 -3.85 3.07
C SER A 134 14.16 -2.82 2.30
N LYS A 135 14.12 -2.88 0.97
CA LYS A 135 14.70 -1.82 0.13
C LYS A 135 13.96 -0.49 0.28
N ALA A 136 12.66 -0.51 0.59
CA ALA A 136 11.86 0.69 0.82
C ALA A 136 12.11 1.33 2.19
N GLY A 137 12.42 0.54 3.21
CA GLY A 137 12.61 1.08 4.56
C GLY A 137 12.48 0.03 5.64
N THR A 138 12.15 0.51 6.84
CA THR A 138 11.83 -0.34 7.99
C THR A 138 10.32 -0.34 8.19
N HIS A 139 9.72 -1.51 8.21
CA HIS A 139 8.30 -1.73 8.47
C HIS A 139 8.16 -2.15 9.93
N HIS A 140 7.51 -1.30 10.73
CA HIS A 140 7.28 -1.50 12.16
C HIS A 140 5.90 -2.12 12.34
N LEU A 141 5.87 -3.41 12.69
CA LEU A 141 4.64 -4.12 12.97
C LEU A 141 4.42 -4.24 14.47
N SER A 142 3.16 -4.11 14.88
CA SER A 142 2.77 -4.45 16.24
C SER A 142 1.35 -4.99 16.29
N SER A 143 1.17 -6.02 17.11
CA SER A 143 -0.14 -6.56 17.49
C SER A 143 -0.39 -6.34 18.98
N GLY A 144 -1.67 -6.19 19.36
CA GLY A 144 -2.09 -6.05 20.75
C GLY A 144 -3.00 -4.84 20.95
N ILE A 145 -2.99 -4.28 22.16
CA ILE A 145 -3.84 -3.14 22.52
C ILE A 145 -3.29 -1.86 21.88
N PHE A 146 -4.16 -1.08 21.24
CA PHE A 146 -3.81 0.23 20.72
C PHE A 146 -3.65 1.26 21.84
N SER A 147 -2.65 2.10 21.68
CA SER A 147 -2.39 3.28 22.48
C SER A 147 -3.08 4.51 21.89
N ASN A 148 -3.27 5.54 22.72
CA ASN A 148 -3.81 6.83 22.27
C ASN A 148 -2.87 7.58 21.31
N SER A 149 -1.59 7.21 21.24
CA SER A 149 -0.61 7.77 20.32
C SER A 149 -0.58 7.09 18.96
N ASP A 150 -1.25 5.94 18.82
CA ASP A 150 -1.29 5.21 17.56
C ASP A 150 -2.17 5.93 16.55
N ARG A 151 -1.69 5.93 15.31
CA ARG A 151 -2.39 6.49 14.16
C ARG A 151 -3.50 5.55 13.72
N LEU A 152 -4.68 6.09 13.45
CA LEU A 152 -5.81 5.29 12.97
C LEU A 152 -5.50 4.70 11.60
N GLU A 153 -4.81 5.47 10.76
CA GLU A 153 -4.39 5.09 9.41
C GLU A 153 -3.35 3.96 9.36
N ASP A 154 -2.67 3.67 10.47
CA ASP A 154 -1.68 2.58 10.54
C ASP A 154 -2.35 1.23 10.92
N ARG A 155 -3.64 1.22 11.29
CA ARG A 155 -4.37 0.02 11.73
C ARG A 155 -4.80 -0.82 10.53
N LEU A 156 -4.40 -2.09 10.52
CA LEU A 156 -4.72 -3.04 9.45
C LEU A 156 -5.93 -3.91 9.76
N ILE A 157 -6.02 -4.41 11.00
CA ILE A 157 -7.17 -5.15 11.52
C ILE A 157 -7.43 -4.73 12.96
N THR A 158 -8.70 -4.70 13.35
CA THR A 158 -9.13 -4.33 14.71
C THR A 158 -10.11 -5.36 15.27
N ASN A 159 -10.25 -5.42 16.60
CA ASN A 159 -11.35 -6.12 17.25
C ASN A 159 -12.65 -5.30 17.16
N ASP A 160 -13.77 -5.92 17.55
CA ASP A 160 -15.11 -5.29 17.52
C ASP A 160 -15.22 -3.96 18.30
N GLU A 161 -14.31 -3.72 19.26
CA GLU A 161 -14.29 -2.52 20.09
C GLU A 161 -13.31 -1.44 19.58
N ASP A 162 -12.57 -1.68 18.50
CA ASP A 162 -11.48 -0.83 17.98
C ASP A 162 -10.37 -0.49 18.99
N THR A 163 -10.19 -1.37 19.99
CA THR A 163 -9.24 -1.20 21.10
C THR A 163 -7.96 -2.01 20.93
N ALA A 164 -7.97 -3.04 20.09
CA ALA A 164 -6.81 -3.91 19.85
C ALA A 164 -6.79 -4.40 18.40
N GLY A 165 -5.61 -4.77 17.91
CA GLY A 165 -5.46 -5.20 16.53
C GLY A 165 -4.02 -5.36 16.08
N LEU A 166 -3.84 -5.35 14.75
CA LEU A 166 -2.54 -5.29 14.07
C LEU A 166 -2.39 -3.91 13.43
N GLN A 167 -1.21 -3.33 13.56
CA GLN A 167 -0.85 -2.09 12.88
C GLN A 167 0.50 -2.20 12.18
N LEU A 168 0.66 -1.41 11.13
CA LEU A 168 1.87 -1.26 10.35
C LEU A 168 2.20 0.23 10.20
N SER A 169 3.40 0.60 10.61
CA SER A 169 3.97 1.92 10.30
C SER A 169 5.27 1.74 9.52
N THR A 170 5.53 2.55 8.50
CA THR A 170 6.74 2.40 7.66
C THR A 170 7.62 3.64 7.74
N THR A 171 8.88 3.44 8.12
CA THR A 171 9.93 4.46 8.03
C THR A 171 10.63 4.35 6.68
N LEU A 172 10.28 5.23 5.73
CA LEU A 172 10.82 5.21 4.37
C LEU A 172 12.28 5.68 4.29
N LYS A 173 13.08 4.97 3.49
CA LYS A 173 14.43 5.39 3.09
C LYS A 173 14.38 6.64 2.20
N LYS A 174 15.48 7.39 2.19
CA LYS A 174 15.59 8.61 1.37
C LYS A 174 15.43 8.26 -0.11
N GLY A 175 14.55 9.00 -0.80
CA GLY A 175 14.29 8.82 -2.23
C GLY A 175 13.26 7.75 -2.55
N MET A 176 12.68 7.08 -1.54
CA MET A 176 11.53 6.21 -1.76
C MET A 176 10.26 7.03 -1.92
N ILE A 177 9.33 6.45 -2.65
CA ILE A 177 7.98 6.96 -2.85
C ILE A 177 7.02 5.87 -2.36
N TRP A 178 6.06 6.24 -1.53
CA TRP A 178 4.96 5.36 -1.15
C TRP A 178 3.72 5.76 -1.95
N MET A 179 3.00 4.76 -2.44
CA MET A 179 1.71 4.95 -3.08
C MET A 179 0.61 4.59 -2.09
N ASN A 180 -0.23 5.58 -1.76
CA ASN A 180 -1.38 5.34 -0.89
C ASN A 180 -2.50 4.59 -1.65
N GLU A 181 -3.60 4.29 -0.96
CA GLU A 181 -4.74 3.55 -1.53
C GLU A 181 -5.40 4.24 -2.72
N GLN A 182 -5.28 5.57 -2.83
CA GLN A 182 -5.78 6.35 -3.97
C GLN A 182 -4.76 6.42 -5.12
N GLY A 183 -3.63 5.72 -5.01
CA GLY A 183 -2.52 5.70 -5.98
C GLY A 183 -1.57 6.90 -5.87
N ILE A 184 -1.78 7.83 -4.94
CA ILE A 184 -1.03 9.09 -4.84
C ILE A 184 0.40 8.84 -4.38
N TRP A 185 1.34 9.48 -5.05
CA TRP A 185 2.76 9.43 -4.68
C TRP A 185 3.09 10.35 -3.51
N LEU A 186 3.58 9.73 -2.43
CA LEU A 186 3.97 10.39 -1.19
C LEU A 186 5.48 10.21 -0.94
N ASP A 187 6.14 11.30 -0.55
CA ASP A 187 7.53 11.24 -0.11
C ASP A 187 7.67 10.66 1.31
N ARG A 188 8.90 10.49 1.78
CA ARG A 188 9.21 10.00 3.15
C ARG A 188 8.60 10.83 4.29
N SER A 189 8.16 12.04 4.01
CA SER A 189 7.53 12.95 4.96
C SER A 189 6.01 13.02 4.75
N ASN A 190 5.46 12.08 3.99
CA ASN A 190 4.05 11.98 3.61
C ASN A 190 3.53 13.21 2.85
N ASN A 191 4.40 13.94 2.15
CA ASN A 191 3.98 15.01 1.27
C ASN A 191 3.70 14.48 -0.14
N LYS A 192 2.66 15.00 -0.77
CA LYS A 192 2.39 14.74 -2.19
C LYS A 192 3.55 15.25 -3.06
N ILE A 193 4.13 14.36 -3.85
CA ILE A 193 5.24 14.71 -4.74
C ILE A 193 4.76 15.70 -5.81
N GLY A 194 5.49 16.81 -5.96
CA GLY A 194 5.20 17.85 -6.94
C GLY A 194 4.30 18.98 -6.44
N MET A 195 3.50 18.75 -5.39
CA MET A 195 2.52 19.74 -4.92
C MET A 195 3.11 20.92 -4.15
N ASN A 196 4.34 20.78 -3.65
CA ASN A 196 5.07 21.86 -2.98
C ASN A 196 5.80 22.81 -3.95
N GLU A 197 5.71 22.58 -5.26
CA GLU A 197 6.36 23.43 -6.26
C GLU A 197 5.70 24.82 -6.34
N GLU A 198 6.52 25.86 -6.49
CA GLU A 198 6.03 27.23 -6.56
C GLU A 198 5.28 27.50 -7.88
N MET A 199 4.12 28.15 -7.77
CA MET A 199 3.40 28.68 -8.92
C MET A 199 4.18 29.82 -9.59
N LYS A 200 4.41 29.71 -10.89
CA LYS A 200 5.10 30.71 -11.71
C LYS A 200 4.27 31.07 -12.93
N SER A 201 4.39 32.33 -13.36
CA SER A 201 3.68 32.85 -14.53
C SER A 201 4.55 32.75 -15.78
N TYR A 202 3.92 32.43 -16.91
CA TYR A 202 4.56 32.20 -18.20
C TYR A 202 3.77 32.87 -19.32
N GLN A 203 4.51 33.28 -20.35
CA GLN A 203 3.97 33.98 -21.53
C GLN A 203 3.27 33.04 -22.53
N SER A 204 3.41 31.72 -22.36
CA SER A 204 2.71 30.74 -23.19
C SER A 204 2.50 29.44 -22.41
N GLU A 205 1.43 28.75 -22.76
CA GLU A 205 1.08 27.45 -22.20
C GLU A 205 2.21 26.43 -22.40
N ARG A 206 2.81 26.40 -23.60
CA ARG A 206 3.96 25.54 -23.91
C ARG A 206 5.16 25.81 -23.02
N ALA A 207 5.43 27.08 -22.69
CA ALA A 207 6.51 27.44 -21.78
C ALA A 207 6.20 26.99 -20.35
N ALA A 208 4.95 27.14 -19.90
CA ALA A 208 4.51 26.66 -18.58
C ALA A 208 4.72 25.14 -18.44
N VAL A 209 4.19 24.36 -19.38
CA VAL A 209 4.30 22.89 -19.37
C VAL A 209 5.76 22.44 -19.43
N LYS A 210 6.56 23.03 -20.33
CA LYS A 210 7.98 22.69 -20.46
C LYS A 210 8.79 23.02 -19.20
N ALA A 211 8.47 24.11 -18.50
CA ALA A 211 9.18 24.52 -17.29
C ALA A 211 8.90 23.60 -16.10
N VAL A 212 7.67 23.08 -16.00
CA VAL A 212 7.27 22.18 -14.91
C VAL A 212 7.71 20.74 -15.18
N LYS A 213 7.75 20.31 -16.45
CA LYS A 213 8.29 18.99 -16.84
C LYS A 213 9.82 18.94 -16.67
N LYS A 214 10.28 18.90 -15.40
CA LYS A 214 11.69 18.76 -15.00
C LYS A 214 12.17 17.32 -15.06
N GLU A 215 11.26 16.36 -14.98
CA GLU A 215 11.50 14.91 -14.98
C GLU A 215 10.81 14.22 -16.16
N ASP A 216 11.08 12.93 -16.35
CA ASP A 216 10.35 12.10 -17.29
C ASP A 216 8.94 11.79 -16.75
N PHE A 217 7.98 12.67 -17.09
CA PHE A 217 6.54 12.48 -16.84
C PHE A 217 5.89 11.44 -17.77
N GLY A 218 6.64 10.83 -18.69
CA GLY A 218 6.08 9.99 -19.73
C GLY A 218 5.56 10.77 -20.93
N LYS A 219 4.64 10.14 -21.68
CA LYS A 219 4.05 10.69 -22.92
C LYS A 219 2.82 11.52 -22.59
N LEU A 220 2.59 12.59 -23.35
CA LEU A 220 1.37 13.38 -23.22
C LEU A 220 0.19 12.56 -23.79
N SER A 221 -0.76 12.20 -22.94
CA SER A 221 -1.92 11.39 -23.30
C SER A 221 -3.10 12.26 -23.70
N GLY A 222 -3.22 13.44 -23.08
CA GLY A 222 -4.21 14.44 -23.50
C GLY A 222 -4.24 15.66 -22.60
N VAL A 223 -5.20 16.56 -22.89
CA VAL A 223 -5.41 17.79 -22.12
C VAL A 223 -6.89 17.96 -21.86
N LEU A 224 -7.29 18.01 -20.60
CA LEU A 224 -8.65 18.36 -20.19
C LEU A 224 -8.73 19.87 -20.02
N LYS A 225 -9.62 20.53 -20.76
CA LYS A 225 -9.69 21.99 -20.80
C LYS A 225 -10.96 22.49 -20.13
N THR A 226 -10.80 23.31 -19.10
CA THR A 226 -11.87 24.11 -18.48
C THR A 226 -11.61 25.60 -18.74
N PRO A 227 -12.56 26.51 -18.46
CA PRO A 227 -12.38 27.95 -18.72
C PRO A 227 -11.16 28.56 -18.01
N ASP A 228 -10.90 28.13 -16.78
CA ASP A 228 -9.86 28.72 -15.92
C ASP A 228 -8.60 27.85 -15.80
N MET A 229 -8.67 26.57 -16.21
CA MET A 229 -7.56 25.63 -16.06
C MET A 229 -7.50 24.62 -17.21
N HIS A 230 -6.28 24.32 -17.66
CA HIS A 230 -5.99 23.19 -18.51
C HIS A 230 -5.20 22.15 -17.72
N PHE A 231 -5.62 20.89 -17.77
CA PHE A 231 -4.99 19.78 -17.06
C PHE A 231 -4.28 18.90 -18.07
N TYR A 232 -2.95 18.93 -18.05
CA TYR A 232 -2.11 18.11 -18.92
C TYR A 232 -1.93 16.74 -18.27
N ILE A 233 -2.36 15.69 -18.96
CA ILE A 233 -2.27 14.32 -18.48
C ILE A 233 -1.15 13.63 -19.23
N PHE A 234 -0.12 13.21 -18.49
CA PHE A 234 0.93 12.35 -19.01
C PHE A 234 0.77 10.94 -18.46
N SER A 235 1.02 9.94 -19.29
CA SER A 235 1.05 8.54 -18.85
C SER A 235 2.33 7.83 -19.25
N ARG A 236 2.65 6.79 -18.47
CA ARG A 236 3.71 5.83 -18.70
C ARG A 236 3.27 4.50 -18.12
N GLN A 237 3.44 3.43 -18.88
CA GLN A 237 3.31 2.07 -18.38
C GLN A 237 4.69 1.58 -17.95
N VAL A 238 4.74 0.93 -16.78
CA VAL A 238 5.90 0.22 -16.24
C VAL A 238 5.38 -1.16 -15.82
N ASN A 239 5.62 -2.17 -16.65
CA ASN A 239 5.05 -3.52 -16.48
C ASN A 239 3.52 -3.48 -16.24
N ILE A 240 3.04 -3.98 -15.09
CA ILE A 240 1.63 -3.97 -14.69
C ILE A 240 1.18 -2.65 -14.06
N PHE A 241 2.04 -1.65 -13.94
CA PHE A 241 1.73 -0.38 -13.32
C PHE A 241 1.53 0.73 -14.35
N ASN A 242 0.40 1.42 -14.25
CA ASN A 242 0.09 2.60 -15.03
C ASN A 242 0.34 3.85 -14.18
N GLU A 243 1.34 4.64 -14.58
CA GLU A 243 1.66 5.91 -13.97
C GLU A 243 0.99 7.06 -14.70
N TYR A 244 0.44 8.00 -13.93
CA TYR A 244 -0.16 9.22 -14.42
C TYR A 244 0.47 10.43 -13.75
N THR A 245 0.83 11.43 -14.54
CA THR A 245 1.18 12.76 -14.03
C THR A 245 0.15 13.77 -14.50
N VAL A 246 -0.49 14.47 -13.56
CA VAL A 246 -1.45 15.53 -13.83
C VAL A 246 -0.79 16.87 -13.55
N LEU A 247 -0.67 17.69 -14.59
CA LEU A 247 -0.14 19.05 -14.50
C LEU A 247 -1.27 20.07 -14.71
N PRO A 248 -1.79 20.69 -13.63
CA PRO A 248 -2.69 21.82 -13.74
C PRO A 248 -1.97 23.09 -14.22
N VAL A 249 -2.52 23.72 -15.26
CA VAL A 249 -2.08 25.03 -15.77
C VAL A 249 -3.26 26.00 -15.67
N ARG A 250 -3.14 27.00 -14.80
CA ARG A 250 -4.15 28.03 -14.64
C ARG A 250 -4.04 29.09 -15.73
N ILE A 251 -5.18 29.53 -16.24
CA ILE A 251 -5.30 30.60 -17.21
C ILE A 251 -5.78 31.85 -16.46
N LYS A 252 -5.06 32.96 -16.61
CA LYS A 252 -5.45 34.24 -16.01
C LYS A 252 -5.14 35.38 -16.97
N GLY A 253 -6.17 35.83 -17.69
CA GLY A 253 -6.00 36.83 -18.75
C GLY A 253 -5.14 36.28 -19.89
N GLN A 254 -3.95 36.86 -20.09
CA GLN A 254 -2.97 36.40 -21.09
C GLN A 254 -1.84 35.56 -20.48
N GLU A 255 -1.87 35.33 -19.17
CA GLU A 255 -0.83 34.59 -18.45
C GLU A 255 -1.24 33.13 -18.21
N PHE A 256 -0.24 32.26 -18.25
CA PHE A 256 -0.35 30.85 -17.89
C PHE A 256 0.44 30.62 -16.61
N ILE A 257 -0.21 30.12 -15.57
CA ILE A 257 0.40 29.92 -14.25
C ILE A 257 0.48 28.43 -13.95
N ALA A 258 1.68 27.91 -13.69
CA ALA A 258 1.92 26.49 -13.41
C ALA A 258 3.08 26.31 -12.42
N GLY A 259 3.14 25.16 -11.77
CA GLY A 259 4.18 24.81 -10.81
C GLY A 259 3.90 23.45 -10.18
N PRO A 260 2.83 23.32 -9.38
CA PRO A 260 2.37 22.06 -8.83
C PRO A 260 2.00 21.04 -9.92
N PHE A 261 2.27 19.78 -9.61
CA PHE A 261 1.81 18.61 -10.36
C PHE A 261 1.57 17.46 -9.38
N GLU A 262 0.78 16.48 -9.81
CA GLU A 262 0.47 15.28 -9.02
C GLU A 262 0.85 14.03 -9.79
N LYS A 263 1.28 13.00 -9.06
CA LYS A 263 1.62 11.70 -9.62
C LYS A 263 0.78 10.59 -8.98
N PHE A 264 0.32 9.67 -9.81
CA PHE A 264 -0.49 8.54 -9.45
C PHE A 264 0.11 7.27 -10.05
N THR A 265 -0.02 6.15 -9.35
CA THR A 265 0.19 4.82 -9.91
C THR A 265 -1.01 3.93 -9.58
N PHE A 266 -1.47 3.22 -10.59
CA PHE A 266 -2.47 2.18 -10.46
C PHE A 266 -1.96 0.88 -11.08
N GLU A 267 -2.44 -0.24 -10.57
CA GLU A 267 -2.20 -1.55 -11.19
C GLU A 267 -3.17 -1.77 -12.33
N ASP A 268 -2.70 -2.45 -13.38
CA ASP A 268 -3.55 -2.95 -14.44
C ASP A 268 -4.56 -3.97 -13.86
N ASP A 269 -5.76 -3.99 -14.43
CA ASP A 269 -6.93 -4.75 -13.97
C ASP A 269 -7.38 -4.56 -12.50
N SER A 270 -6.92 -3.53 -11.77
CA SER A 270 -7.26 -3.35 -10.35
C SER A 270 -8.67 -2.81 -10.07
N GLY A 271 -9.48 -2.56 -11.10
CA GLY A 271 -10.85 -2.04 -10.96
C GLY A 271 -10.88 -0.64 -10.32
N VAL A 272 -9.92 0.22 -10.69
CA VAL A 272 -9.71 1.53 -10.07
C VAL A 272 -11.00 2.37 -10.03
N ASN A 273 -11.25 2.97 -8.86
CA ASN A 273 -12.25 4.01 -8.65
C ASN A 273 -11.70 4.99 -7.59
N SER A 274 -11.04 6.05 -8.02
CA SER A 274 -10.31 6.99 -7.15
C SER A 274 -10.72 8.44 -7.41
N ASP A 275 -11.03 9.15 -6.34
CA ASP A 275 -11.41 10.57 -6.35
C ASP A 275 -10.47 11.38 -5.46
N VAL A 276 -9.89 12.45 -5.99
CA VAL A 276 -8.94 13.31 -5.25
C VAL A 276 -9.31 14.78 -5.43
N GLU A 277 -9.52 15.49 -4.33
CA GLU A 277 -9.76 16.94 -4.32
C GLU A 277 -8.47 17.69 -4.01
N GLU A 278 -8.20 18.75 -4.79
CA GLU A 278 -7.00 19.56 -4.67
C GLU A 278 -7.25 21.05 -4.88
N LYS A 279 -6.29 21.86 -4.45
CA LYS A 279 -6.32 23.32 -4.63
C LYS A 279 -5.02 23.87 -5.17
N VAL A 280 -5.03 24.31 -6.43
CA VAL A 280 -3.87 24.92 -7.10
C VAL A 280 -4.18 26.34 -7.54
N GLY A 281 -3.30 27.28 -7.18
CA GLY A 281 -3.46 28.69 -7.56
C GLY A 281 -4.78 29.31 -7.10
N GLY A 282 -5.37 28.82 -6.00
CA GLY A 282 -6.65 29.29 -5.47
C GLY A 282 -7.89 28.65 -6.09
N ILE A 283 -7.75 27.77 -7.08
CA ILE A 283 -8.85 27.04 -7.72
C ILE A 283 -8.90 25.62 -7.15
N ILE A 284 -10.08 25.18 -6.73
CA ILE A 284 -10.31 23.81 -6.25
C ILE A 284 -10.72 22.95 -7.44
N TYR A 285 -10.16 21.75 -7.56
CA TYR A 285 -10.58 20.77 -8.55
C TYR A 285 -10.64 19.36 -7.96
N LYS A 286 -11.38 18.48 -8.59
CA LYS A 286 -11.43 17.04 -8.30
C LYS A 286 -10.95 16.27 -9.51
N LEU A 287 -10.05 15.33 -9.29
CA LEU A 287 -9.62 14.33 -10.24
C LEU A 287 -10.37 13.03 -9.97
N HIS A 288 -10.88 12.42 -11.04
CA HIS A 288 -11.58 11.14 -11.00
C HIS A 288 -10.84 10.16 -11.91
N PHE A 289 -10.49 9.00 -11.38
CA PHE A 289 -9.89 7.89 -12.13
C PHE A 289 -10.80 6.68 -12.06
N GLN A 290 -11.17 6.13 -13.22
CA GLN A 290 -11.98 4.92 -13.29
C GLN A 290 -11.53 3.98 -14.39
N GLN A 291 -11.25 2.73 -14.02
CA GLN A 291 -10.92 1.67 -14.96
C GLN A 291 -12.19 0.93 -15.41
N ASN A 292 -12.26 0.52 -16.68
CA ASN A 292 -13.30 -0.39 -17.19
C ASN A 292 -14.76 0.04 -16.95
N ALA A 293 -15.12 1.33 -17.12
CA ALA A 293 -16.52 1.77 -16.95
C ALA A 293 -16.98 2.89 -17.90
N GLU A 294 -18.23 2.77 -18.37
CA GLU A 294 -18.97 3.81 -19.09
C GLU A 294 -19.43 4.99 -18.20
N LYS A 295 -19.14 4.96 -16.89
CA LYS A 295 -19.73 5.86 -15.88
C LYS A 295 -19.14 7.27 -15.88
N LEU A 296 -17.85 7.45 -16.21
CA LEU A 296 -17.22 8.76 -16.28
C LEU A 296 -17.58 9.58 -17.53
N ARG A 297 -18.21 8.97 -18.56
CA ARG A 297 -18.78 9.70 -19.72
C ARG A 297 -19.79 10.80 -19.35
N LYS A 298 -20.24 10.85 -18.09
CA LYS A 298 -21.13 11.89 -17.56
C LYS A 298 -20.41 13.21 -17.26
N TYR A 299 -19.09 13.19 -17.06
CA TYR A 299 -18.32 14.40 -16.81
C TYR A 299 -18.03 15.13 -18.13
N PRO A 300 -18.21 16.46 -18.20
CA PRO A 300 -18.00 17.21 -19.43
C PRO A 300 -16.53 17.28 -19.85
N HIS A 301 -15.61 17.12 -18.90
CA HIS A 301 -14.17 17.17 -19.11
C HIS A 301 -13.55 15.84 -18.71
N HIS A 302 -13.55 14.89 -19.65
CA HIS A 302 -12.97 13.56 -19.44
C HIS A 302 -12.13 13.12 -20.65
N LEU A 303 -11.23 12.18 -20.41
CA LEU A 303 -10.32 11.61 -21.40
C LEU A 303 -10.12 10.13 -21.07
N GLN A 304 -10.29 9.28 -22.06
CA GLN A 304 -9.86 7.89 -21.97
C GLN A 304 -8.37 7.79 -22.36
N VAL A 305 -7.56 7.27 -21.44
CA VAL A 305 -6.16 6.91 -21.64
C VAL A 305 -6.06 5.40 -21.44
N ASP A 306 -5.85 4.68 -22.53
CA ASP A 306 -5.88 3.21 -22.54
C ASP A 306 -7.22 2.68 -21.99
N ASP A 307 -7.20 1.99 -20.84
CA ASP A 307 -8.37 1.43 -20.15
C ASP A 307 -8.87 2.30 -18.97
N MET A 308 -8.17 3.40 -18.69
CA MET A 308 -8.48 4.37 -17.65
C MET A 308 -9.24 5.58 -18.23
N ASP A 309 -10.43 5.87 -17.69
CA ASP A 309 -11.10 7.15 -17.91
C ASP A 309 -10.69 8.11 -16.79
N ILE A 310 -10.27 9.31 -17.17
CA ILE A 310 -9.78 10.36 -16.28
C ILE A 310 -10.66 11.59 -16.49
N ALA A 311 -11.33 12.05 -15.44
CA ALA A 311 -12.17 13.23 -15.48
C ALA A 311 -11.75 14.29 -14.46
N VAL A 312 -12.10 15.55 -14.77
CA VAL A 312 -11.88 16.69 -13.88
C VAL A 312 -13.18 17.45 -13.64
N GLU A 313 -13.43 17.77 -12.38
CA GLU A 313 -14.42 18.77 -11.97
C GLU A 313 -13.69 19.98 -11.38
N VAL A 314 -13.96 21.19 -11.89
CA VAL A 314 -13.43 22.42 -11.29
C VAL A 314 -14.52 23.05 -10.45
N GLY A 315 -14.29 23.16 -9.14
CA GLY A 315 -15.19 23.82 -8.22
C GLY A 315 -15.24 25.31 -8.49
N GLY A 316 -16.43 25.83 -8.79
CA GLY A 316 -16.67 27.27 -8.86
C GLY A 316 -16.42 27.89 -7.50
N GLY A 317 -15.30 28.61 -7.34
CA GLY A 317 -15.08 29.45 -6.18
C GLY A 317 -16.14 30.55 -6.17
N TYR A 318 -16.98 30.56 -5.12
CA TYR A 318 -17.83 31.71 -4.79
C TYR A 318 -16.97 32.87 -4.29
#